data_AF-A0A951MGI1-F1
#
_entry.id   AF-A0A951MGI1-F1
#
_cell.length_a   1.000
_cell.length_b   1.000
_cell.length_c   1.000
_cell.angle_alpha   90.00
_cell.angle_beta   90.00
_cell.angle_gamma   90.00
#
_symmetry.space_group_name_H-M   'P 1'
#
loop_
_entity.id
_entity.type
_entity.pdbx_description
1 polymer ?
#
loop_
_entity_poly.entity_id
_entity_poly.type
_entity_poly.pdbx_seq_one_letter_code
_entity_poly.pdbx_strand_id
1 'polypeptide(L)'
;MRTLLPALLAIAVAAPALAQEDGFNPVIQVKYAAPPRAVYLAAMDALEARGVTIRARMLDQALLTLPDFGSAQPGAGDTATVMLVEIEPAGDSTQIVIQARLVTGDGKVVSNPHDRSLARVLVAETMISAAVDTAMDALPPGTGAADPREATDAYGYGRGNPIQVGGGSESGAANQRRWLDALRGPRGEPVRYRRLGSCCHYEANGSQGVLDAYQVTYPGLEKPVVLYMDMYAKSAVPPAPPEGFTAAPPAAPSTD
;
A
#
# COMPACT_ATOMS: atom_id res chain seq x y z
N MET A 1 -24.48 -4.45 1.02
CA MET A 1 -25.37 -4.04 -0.10
C MET A 1 -26.47 -3.04 0.30
N ARG A 2 -26.89 -2.94 1.57
CA ARG A 2 -28.00 -2.04 2.01
C ARG A 2 -27.64 -0.55 2.22
N THR A 3 -26.37 -0.17 2.22
CA THR A 3 -25.92 1.22 2.50
C THR A 3 -25.45 2.01 1.28
N LEU A 4 -25.21 1.35 0.13
CA LEU A 4 -24.67 2.01 -1.07
C LEU A 4 -25.72 2.79 -1.87
N LEU A 5 -26.98 2.32 -1.88
CA LEU A 5 -28.04 2.87 -2.73
C LEU A 5 -28.45 4.33 -2.36
N PRO A 6 -28.65 4.70 -1.08
CA PRO A 6 -28.99 6.09 -0.74
C PRO A 6 -27.82 7.05 -0.97
N ALA A 7 -26.57 6.60 -0.76
CA ALA A 7 -25.38 7.41 -1.04
C ALA A 7 -25.19 7.66 -2.55
N LEU A 8 -25.31 6.62 -3.37
CA LEU A 8 -25.27 6.72 -4.84
C LEU A 8 -26.38 7.64 -5.40
N LEU A 9 -27.57 7.61 -4.81
CA LEU A 9 -28.69 8.47 -5.21
C LEU A 9 -28.46 9.94 -4.85
N ALA A 10 -27.91 10.23 -3.66
CA ALA A 10 -27.56 11.59 -3.24
C ALA A 10 -26.45 12.19 -4.12
N ILE A 11 -25.47 11.37 -4.52
CA ILE A 11 -24.38 11.74 -5.42
C ILE A 11 -24.88 12.08 -6.82
N ALA A 12 -25.79 11.27 -7.38
CA ALA A 12 -26.37 11.52 -8.70
C ALA A 12 -27.17 12.84 -8.76
N VAL A 13 -27.73 13.27 -7.64
CA VAL A 13 -28.49 14.53 -7.52
C VAL A 13 -27.58 15.74 -7.30
N ALA A 14 -26.42 15.57 -6.64
CA ALA A 14 -25.48 16.66 -6.36
C ALA A 14 -24.50 16.95 -7.50
N ALA A 15 -24.22 15.98 -8.37
CA ALA A 15 -23.25 16.11 -9.47
C ALA A 15 -23.44 17.34 -10.38
N PRO A 16 -24.67 17.75 -10.78
CA PRO A 16 -24.86 18.92 -11.63
C PRO A 16 -24.56 20.25 -10.91
N ALA A 17 -24.79 20.33 -9.60
CA ALA A 17 -24.51 21.53 -8.80
C ALA A 17 -23.02 21.68 -8.50
N LEU A 18 -22.29 20.56 -8.42
CA LEU A 18 -20.84 20.52 -8.21
C LEU A 18 -20.03 20.76 -9.50
N ALA A 19 -20.65 20.57 -10.66
CA ALA A 19 -20.03 20.80 -11.98
C ALA A 19 -19.85 22.28 -12.36
N GLN A 20 -20.51 23.19 -11.64
CA GLN A 20 -20.50 24.63 -11.92
C GLN A 20 -19.33 25.39 -11.28
N GLU A 21 -18.52 24.75 -10.44
CA GLU A 21 -17.36 25.38 -9.81
C GLU A 21 -16.09 25.09 -10.63
N ASP A 22 -15.52 26.12 -11.25
CA ASP A 22 -14.21 26.04 -11.89
C ASP A 22 -13.17 25.54 -10.88
N GLY A 23 -12.58 24.37 -11.14
CA GLY A 23 -11.57 23.75 -10.26
C GLY A 23 -12.10 22.72 -9.26
N PHE A 24 -13.30 22.15 -9.47
CA PHE A 24 -13.84 21.09 -8.63
C PHE A 24 -12.89 19.89 -8.50
N ASN A 25 -12.40 19.69 -7.28
CA ASN A 25 -11.52 18.61 -6.88
C ASN A 25 -12.15 17.89 -5.69
N PRO A 26 -13.03 16.90 -5.92
CA PRO A 26 -13.68 16.20 -4.83
C PRO A 26 -12.60 15.45 -4.03
N VAL A 27 -12.73 15.52 -2.71
CA VAL A 27 -11.85 14.86 -1.75
C VAL A 27 -12.73 14.28 -0.66
N ILE A 28 -12.66 12.97 -0.47
CA ILE A 28 -13.28 12.31 0.69
C ILE A 28 -12.22 12.20 1.79
N GLN A 29 -12.56 12.68 2.99
CA GLN A 29 -11.73 12.53 4.17
C GLN A 29 -12.48 11.73 5.23
N VAL A 30 -11.93 10.61 5.67
CA VAL A 30 -12.51 9.76 6.70
C VAL A 30 -11.50 9.51 7.81
N LYS A 31 -11.95 9.46 9.06
CA LYS A 31 -11.11 9.22 10.24
C LYS A 31 -11.44 7.88 10.87
N TYR A 32 -10.40 7.14 11.26
CA TYR A 32 -10.51 5.82 11.86
C TYR A 32 -9.70 5.76 13.16
N ALA A 33 -10.26 5.14 14.20
CA ALA A 33 -9.62 4.94 15.50
C ALA A 33 -8.70 3.71 15.48
N ALA A 34 -7.74 3.70 14.56
CA ALA A 34 -6.72 2.67 14.40
C ALA A 34 -5.43 3.33 13.91
N PRO A 35 -4.24 2.75 14.16
CA PRO A 35 -2.99 3.36 13.73
C PRO A 35 -2.77 3.21 12.21
N PRO A 36 -1.97 4.10 11.59
CA PRO A 36 -1.90 4.23 10.14
C PRO A 36 -1.57 2.93 9.41
N ARG A 37 -0.64 2.13 9.96
CA ARG A 37 -0.24 0.84 9.38
C ARG A 37 -1.38 -0.18 9.35
N ALA A 38 -2.22 -0.21 10.40
CA ALA A 38 -3.35 -1.13 10.46
C ALA A 38 -4.39 -0.76 9.41
N VAL A 39 -4.69 0.53 9.32
CA VAL A 39 -5.60 1.11 8.34
C VAL A 39 -5.11 0.85 6.93
N TYR A 40 -3.83 1.09 6.64
CA TYR A 40 -3.22 0.81 5.34
C TYR A 40 -3.38 -0.65 4.93
N LEU A 41 -2.97 -1.58 5.79
CA LEU A 41 -3.02 -3.01 5.47
C LEU A 41 -4.45 -3.47 5.19
N ALA A 42 -5.39 -3.15 6.07
CA ALA A 42 -6.77 -3.58 5.91
C ALA A 42 -7.48 -2.89 4.74
N ALA A 43 -7.20 -1.61 4.49
CA ALA A 43 -7.70 -0.91 3.31
C ALA A 43 -7.20 -1.58 2.03
N MET A 44 -5.88 -1.76 1.88
CA MET A 44 -5.32 -2.34 0.66
C MET A 44 -5.78 -3.79 0.43
N ASP A 45 -5.87 -4.60 1.50
CA ASP A 45 -6.36 -5.98 1.41
C ASP A 45 -7.82 -6.03 0.94
N ALA A 46 -8.65 -5.13 1.47
CA ALA A 46 -10.05 -5.03 1.09
C ALA A 46 -10.25 -4.54 -0.35
N LEU A 47 -9.35 -3.69 -0.85
CA LEU A 47 -9.35 -3.21 -2.23
C LEU A 47 -8.91 -4.30 -3.20
N GLU A 48 -7.82 -5.02 -2.91
CA GLU A 48 -7.37 -6.15 -3.71
C GLU A 48 -8.42 -7.27 -3.78
N ALA A 49 -9.06 -7.58 -2.64
CA ALA A 49 -10.14 -8.57 -2.59
C ALA A 49 -11.35 -8.21 -3.46
N ARG A 50 -11.50 -6.93 -3.83
CA ARG A 50 -12.54 -6.41 -4.72
C ARG A 50 -12.05 -6.25 -6.17
N GLY A 51 -10.85 -6.71 -6.51
CA GLY A 51 -10.28 -6.64 -7.85
C GLY A 51 -9.77 -5.24 -8.23
N VAL A 52 -9.60 -4.32 -7.26
CA VAL A 52 -9.01 -3.01 -7.52
C VAL A 52 -7.52 -3.18 -7.82
N THR A 53 -7.06 -2.61 -8.92
CA THR A 53 -5.65 -2.71 -9.30
C THR A 53 -4.85 -1.61 -8.62
N ILE A 54 -3.84 -2.01 -7.83
CA ILE A 54 -2.91 -1.08 -7.18
C ILE A 54 -1.66 -0.91 -8.05
N ARG A 55 -1.52 0.29 -8.64
CA ARG A 55 -0.45 0.66 -9.58
C ARG A 55 0.85 1.04 -8.88
N ALA A 56 0.75 1.65 -7.71
CA ALA A 56 1.90 2.01 -6.87
C ALA A 56 1.51 1.87 -5.40
N ARG A 57 2.46 1.41 -4.57
CA ARG A 57 2.32 1.23 -3.12
C ARG A 57 3.44 1.92 -2.37
N MET A 58 3.07 2.83 -1.48
CA MET A 58 3.86 3.31 -0.36
C MET A 58 3.14 2.93 0.94
N LEU A 59 3.79 2.97 2.11
CA LEU A 59 3.11 2.62 3.38
C LEU A 59 1.99 3.58 3.79
N ASP A 60 1.96 4.77 3.22
CA ASP A 60 1.04 5.87 3.49
C ASP A 60 0.27 6.31 2.24
N GLN A 61 0.60 5.80 1.05
CA GLN A 61 -0.04 6.18 -0.20
C GLN A 61 -0.25 4.98 -1.13
N ALA A 62 -1.34 5.00 -1.89
CA ALA A 62 -1.59 4.05 -2.96
C ALA A 62 -2.19 4.72 -4.19
N LEU A 63 -1.68 4.36 -5.36
CA LEU A 63 -2.23 4.75 -6.64
C LEU A 63 -3.05 3.59 -7.20
N LEU A 64 -4.34 3.82 -7.48
CA LEU A 64 -5.30 2.79 -7.86
C LEU A 64 -5.86 3.04 -9.27
N THR A 65 -6.31 1.96 -9.91
CA THR A 65 -7.14 2.00 -11.12
C THR A 65 -8.34 1.08 -10.92
N LEU A 66 -9.54 1.57 -11.27
CA LEU A 66 -10.77 0.80 -11.15
C LEU A 66 -11.11 0.11 -12.49
N PRO A 67 -11.40 -1.20 -12.50
CA PRO A 67 -11.64 -1.95 -13.74
C PRO A 67 -12.85 -1.43 -14.55
N ASP A 68 -13.93 -1.01 -13.88
CA ASP A 68 -15.18 -0.61 -14.54
C ASP A 68 -15.23 0.89 -14.94
N PHE A 69 -14.18 1.65 -14.63
CA PHE A 69 -14.13 3.10 -14.90
C PHE A 69 -13.20 3.47 -16.06
N GLY A 70 -12.90 2.50 -16.93
CA GLY A 70 -12.17 2.67 -18.19
C GLY A 70 -10.65 2.56 -18.06
N SER A 71 -10.05 1.73 -18.90
CA SER A 71 -8.62 1.78 -19.20
C SER A 71 -8.42 2.70 -20.41
N ALA A 72 -7.68 3.80 -20.27
CA ALA A 72 -7.37 4.63 -21.42
C ALA A 72 -6.44 3.85 -22.37
N GLN A 73 -6.93 3.50 -23.55
CA GLN A 73 -6.08 2.98 -24.62
C GLN A 73 -5.39 4.16 -25.34
N PRO A 74 -4.07 4.06 -25.65
CA PRO A 74 -3.38 5.12 -26.37
C PRO A 74 -4.02 5.37 -27.74
N GLY A 75 -4.41 6.62 -28.01
CA GLY A 75 -4.91 7.07 -29.33
C GLY A 75 -6.43 7.10 -29.53
N ALA A 76 -7.24 6.64 -28.56
CA ALA A 76 -8.70 6.59 -28.70
C ALA A 76 -9.46 7.83 -28.15
N GLY A 77 -8.77 8.74 -27.46
CA GLY A 77 -9.42 9.84 -26.72
C GLY A 77 -10.07 9.41 -25.40
N ASP A 78 -9.86 8.15 -24.98
CA ASP A 78 -10.41 7.60 -23.73
C ASP A 78 -9.77 8.21 -22.48
N THR A 79 -10.60 8.38 -21.44
CA THR A 79 -10.19 8.84 -20.10
C THR A 79 -10.28 7.69 -19.09
N ALA A 80 -9.23 7.54 -18.29
CA ALA A 80 -9.19 6.63 -17.15
C ALA A 80 -9.41 7.38 -15.85
N THR A 81 -10.05 6.73 -14.87
CA THR A 81 -10.10 7.23 -13.50
C THR A 81 -8.92 6.65 -12.73
N VAL A 82 -8.01 7.53 -12.31
CA VAL A 82 -6.90 7.21 -11.42
C VAL A 82 -7.24 7.75 -10.04
N MET A 83 -6.97 6.95 -9.01
CA MET A 83 -7.27 7.35 -7.63
C MET A 83 -6.02 7.32 -6.78
N LEU A 84 -5.82 8.39 -6.02
CA LEU A 84 -4.84 8.47 -4.96
C LEU A 84 -5.55 8.26 -3.62
N VAL A 85 -5.03 7.33 -2.83
CA VAL A 85 -5.43 7.13 -1.44
C VAL A 85 -4.23 7.47 -0.58
N GLU A 86 -4.36 8.48 0.27
CA GLU A 86 -3.35 8.91 1.23
C GLU A 86 -3.83 8.58 2.64
N ILE A 87 -2.91 8.13 3.50
CA ILE A 87 -3.19 7.65 4.85
C ILE A 87 -2.24 8.38 5.79
N GLU A 88 -2.81 9.24 6.63
CA GLU A 88 -2.07 10.17 7.47
C GLU A 88 -2.39 9.95 8.96
N PRO A 89 -1.41 10.08 9.86
CA PRO A 89 -1.69 10.20 11.28
C PRO A 89 -2.51 11.46 11.58
N ALA A 90 -3.55 11.33 12.41
CA ALA A 90 -4.41 12.43 12.85
C ALA A 90 -4.62 12.36 14.37
N GLY A 91 -3.60 12.78 15.13
CA GLY A 91 -3.56 12.60 16.58
C GLY A 91 -3.51 11.11 16.94
N ASP A 92 -4.45 10.66 17.78
CA ASP A 92 -4.61 9.24 18.17
C ASP A 92 -5.40 8.41 17.14
N SER A 93 -5.77 9.02 16.01
CA SER A 93 -6.51 8.40 14.92
C SER A 93 -5.71 8.42 13.62
N THR A 94 -6.22 7.74 12.59
CA THR A 94 -5.71 7.83 11.22
C THR A 94 -6.75 8.49 10.35
N GLN A 95 -6.32 9.43 9.52
CA GLN A 95 -7.12 10.03 8.48
C GLN A 95 -6.77 9.39 7.14
N ILE A 96 -7.78 9.02 6.35
CA ILE A 96 -7.61 8.64 4.96
C ILE A 96 -8.18 9.76 4.10
N VAL A 97 -7.39 10.18 3.11
CA VAL A 97 -7.77 11.13 2.08
C VAL A 97 -7.86 10.38 0.75
N ILE A 98 -9.05 10.37 0.15
CA ILE A 98 -9.32 9.69 -1.12
C ILE A 98 -9.58 10.76 -2.17
N GLN A 99 -8.81 10.72 -3.25
CA GLN A 99 -8.89 11.67 -4.34
C GLN A 99 -8.86 10.94 -5.67
N ALA A 100 -9.92 11.07 -6.46
CA ALA A 100 -9.93 10.61 -7.83
C ALA A 100 -9.65 11.74 -8.82
N ARG A 101 -8.94 11.39 -9.89
CA ARG A 101 -8.69 12.26 -11.05
C ARG A 101 -9.02 11.50 -12.31
N LEU A 102 -9.59 12.22 -13.27
CA LEU A 102 -9.65 11.74 -14.65
C LEU A 102 -8.33 12.08 -15.32
N VAL A 103 -7.76 11.08 -15.97
CA VAL A 103 -6.56 11.24 -16.80
C VAL A 103 -6.86 10.79 -18.21
N THR A 104 -6.32 11.50 -19.20
CA THR A 104 -6.37 11.12 -20.61
C THR A 104 -5.42 9.97 -20.90
N GLY A 105 -5.53 9.34 -22.09
CA GLY A 105 -4.60 8.29 -22.52
C GLY A 105 -3.13 8.71 -22.62
N ASP A 106 -2.83 10.01 -22.74
CA ASP A 106 -1.47 10.57 -22.64
C ASP A 106 -1.08 10.96 -21.19
N GLY A 107 -1.89 10.59 -20.20
CA GLY A 107 -1.60 10.74 -18.77
C GLY A 107 -1.84 12.14 -18.18
N LYS A 108 -2.48 13.05 -18.93
CA LYS A 108 -2.79 14.40 -18.44
C LYS A 108 -4.07 14.41 -17.62
N VAL A 109 -4.05 15.16 -16.52
CA VAL A 109 -5.25 15.37 -15.70
C VAL A 109 -6.28 16.21 -16.47
N VAL A 110 -7.52 15.75 -16.49
CA VAL A 110 -8.66 16.50 -17.04
C VAL A 110 -9.09 17.54 -16.00
N SER A 111 -8.90 18.82 -16.30
CA SER A 111 -9.16 19.93 -15.37
C SER A 111 -10.61 20.39 -15.30
N ASN A 112 -11.39 20.21 -16.38
CA ASN A 112 -12.81 20.57 -16.43
C ASN A 112 -13.66 19.42 -17.01
N PRO A 113 -13.94 18.39 -16.20
CA PRO A 113 -14.75 17.26 -16.64
C PRO A 113 -16.25 17.62 -16.75
N HIS A 114 -16.91 17.20 -17.84
CA HIS A 114 -18.36 17.32 -17.99
C HIS A 114 -19.14 16.51 -16.93
N ASP A 115 -20.42 16.80 -16.69
CA ASP A 115 -21.29 16.17 -15.67
C ASP A 115 -21.18 14.63 -15.58
N ARG A 116 -21.19 13.93 -16.72
CA ARG A 116 -21.07 12.46 -16.75
C ARG A 116 -19.72 11.95 -16.26
N SER A 117 -18.66 12.72 -16.53
CA SER A 117 -17.31 12.44 -16.09
C SER A 117 -17.14 12.75 -14.61
N LEU A 118 -17.78 13.80 -14.10
CA LEU A 118 -17.85 14.10 -12.67
C LEU A 118 -18.58 13.03 -11.87
N ALA A 119 -19.74 12.57 -12.36
CA ALA A 119 -20.47 11.49 -11.74
C ALA A 119 -19.61 10.21 -11.64
N ARG A 120 -18.79 9.91 -12.67
CA ARG A 120 -17.84 8.79 -12.63
C ARG A 120 -16.80 8.93 -11.51
N VAL A 121 -16.20 10.11 -11.36
CA VAL A 121 -15.22 10.40 -10.29
C VAL A 121 -15.84 10.21 -8.91
N LEU A 122 -17.01 10.79 -8.67
CA LEU A 122 -17.65 10.76 -7.36
C LEU A 122 -18.15 9.35 -6.98
N VAL A 123 -18.66 8.59 -7.96
CA VAL A 123 -19.02 7.17 -7.75
C VAL A 123 -17.77 6.36 -7.39
N ALA A 124 -16.65 6.58 -8.11
CA ALA A 124 -15.40 5.89 -7.82
C ALA A 124 -14.93 6.14 -6.38
N GLU A 125 -14.86 7.40 -5.94
CA GLU A 125 -14.44 7.75 -4.57
C GLU A 125 -15.35 7.12 -3.52
N THR A 126 -16.65 7.13 -3.76
CA THR A 126 -17.65 6.55 -2.85
C THR A 126 -17.51 5.04 -2.76
N MET A 127 -17.25 4.36 -3.88
CA MET A 127 -17.01 2.91 -3.88
C MET A 127 -15.76 2.56 -3.07
N ILE A 128 -14.67 3.33 -3.23
CA ILE A 128 -13.44 3.10 -2.46
C ILE A 128 -13.64 3.43 -0.99
N SER A 129 -14.24 4.57 -0.65
CA SER A 129 -14.56 4.93 0.73
C SER A 129 -15.39 3.82 1.40
N ALA A 130 -16.48 3.38 0.77
CA ALA A 130 -17.34 2.34 1.33
C ALA A 130 -16.62 0.98 1.48
N ALA A 131 -15.70 0.65 0.56
CA ALA A 131 -14.89 -0.55 0.66
C ALA A 131 -13.95 -0.49 1.87
N VAL A 132 -13.33 0.66 2.10
CA VAL A 132 -12.44 0.89 3.24
C VAL A 132 -13.24 0.92 4.55
N ASP A 133 -14.37 1.63 4.61
CA ASP A 133 -15.26 1.65 5.79
C ASP A 133 -15.66 0.22 6.20
N THR A 134 -16.10 -0.59 5.23
CA THR A 134 -16.45 -2.00 5.48
C THR A 134 -15.26 -2.80 6.03
N ALA A 135 -14.04 -2.49 5.58
CA ALA A 135 -12.83 -3.16 6.05
C ALA A 135 -12.48 -2.74 7.49
N MET A 136 -12.64 -1.45 7.81
CA MET A 136 -12.38 -0.93 9.14
C MET A 136 -13.39 -1.45 10.16
N ASP A 137 -14.67 -1.56 9.79
CA ASP A 137 -15.72 -2.18 10.63
C ASP A 137 -15.45 -3.67 10.93
N ALA A 138 -14.74 -4.35 10.03
CA ALA A 138 -14.41 -5.77 10.14
C ALA A 138 -13.09 -6.03 10.89
N LEU A 139 -12.33 -4.99 11.28
CA LEU A 139 -11.07 -5.15 12.00
C LEU A 139 -11.32 -5.77 13.39
N PRO A 140 -10.70 -6.91 13.72
CA PRO A 140 -10.73 -7.44 15.08
C PRO A 140 -10.27 -6.42 16.14
N PRO A 141 -10.78 -6.49 17.37
CA PRO A 141 -10.22 -5.72 18.47
C PRO A 141 -8.72 -6.00 18.62
N GLY A 142 -7.88 -4.95 18.53
CA GLY A 142 -6.43 -5.08 18.62
C GLY A 142 -5.71 -5.51 17.34
N THR A 143 -6.40 -5.69 16.20
CA THR A 143 -5.70 -5.64 14.90
C THR A 143 -5.23 -4.22 14.67
N GLY A 144 -3.91 -4.04 14.75
CA GLY A 144 -3.28 -2.75 14.58
C GLY A 144 -2.40 -2.31 15.72
N ALA A 145 -2.27 -3.05 16.82
CA ALA A 145 -1.11 -2.80 17.69
C ALA A 145 0.14 -2.84 16.80
N ALA A 146 0.90 -1.73 16.79
CA ALA A 146 2.21 -1.71 16.15
C ALA A 146 2.97 -2.94 16.65
N ASP A 147 3.71 -3.61 15.76
CA ASP A 147 4.63 -4.64 16.23
C ASP A 147 5.49 -3.97 17.30
N PRO A 148 5.56 -4.46 18.56
CA PRO A 148 6.33 -3.79 19.60
C PRO A 148 7.79 -3.54 19.17
N ARG A 149 8.31 -4.36 18.25
CA ARG A 149 9.64 -4.20 17.67
C ARG A 149 9.76 -3.02 16.73
N GLU A 150 8.65 -2.52 16.16
CA GLU A 150 8.61 -1.26 15.39
C GLU A 150 8.97 -0.05 16.27
N ALA A 151 8.67 -0.12 17.57
CA ALA A 151 9.04 0.91 18.55
C ALA A 151 10.49 0.75 19.06
N THR A 152 11.25 -0.19 18.51
CA THR A 152 12.65 -0.46 18.90
C THR A 152 13.57 -0.43 17.67
N ASP A 153 14.87 -0.27 17.89
CA ASP A 153 15.89 -0.42 16.83
C ASP A 153 16.30 -1.89 16.58
N ALA A 154 15.36 -2.82 16.85
CA ALA A 154 15.58 -4.24 16.60
C ALA A 154 15.87 -4.48 15.12
N TYR A 155 16.95 -5.21 14.87
CA TYR A 155 17.45 -5.46 13.53
C TYR A 155 16.37 -6.04 12.61
N GLY A 156 16.14 -5.38 11.47
CA GLY A 156 15.15 -5.71 10.46
C GLY A 156 13.71 -5.29 10.78
N TYR A 157 13.38 -4.97 12.04
CA TYR A 157 12.01 -4.62 12.45
C TYR A 157 11.76 -3.11 12.57
N GLY A 158 12.83 -2.32 12.68
CA GLY A 158 12.77 -0.86 12.78
C GLY A 158 13.39 -0.17 11.58
N ARG A 159 12.96 1.08 11.36
CA ARG A 159 13.52 1.96 10.30
C ARG A 159 14.99 2.30 10.55
N GLY A 160 15.39 2.39 11.81
CA GLY A 160 16.76 2.74 12.22
C GLY A 160 17.79 1.64 12.01
N ASN A 161 17.36 0.38 11.84
CA ASN A 161 18.24 -0.77 11.69
C ASN A 161 17.71 -1.76 10.65
N PRO A 162 17.59 -1.35 9.37
CA PRO A 162 16.99 -2.17 8.32
C PRO A 162 17.93 -3.30 7.86
N ILE A 163 17.35 -4.30 7.19
CA ILE A 163 18.12 -5.35 6.52
C ILE A 163 18.75 -4.78 5.24
N GLN A 164 20.08 -4.67 5.22
CA GLN A 164 20.83 -4.10 4.11
C GLN A 164 21.23 -5.18 3.10
N VAL A 165 20.44 -5.35 2.03
CA VAL A 165 20.71 -6.36 0.99
C VAL A 165 21.58 -5.82 -0.15
N GLY A 166 21.67 -4.50 -0.30
CA GLY A 166 22.45 -3.83 -1.34
C GLY A 166 22.04 -4.17 -2.77
N GLY A 167 22.81 -3.67 -3.74
CA GLY A 167 22.58 -3.87 -5.18
C GLY A 167 21.97 -2.66 -5.91
N GLY A 168 21.60 -1.60 -5.17
CA GLY A 168 21.11 -0.34 -5.73
C GLY A 168 19.92 -0.50 -6.67
N SER A 169 19.79 0.41 -7.63
CA SER A 169 18.73 0.35 -8.65
C SER A 169 18.82 -0.86 -9.57
N GLU A 170 20.02 -1.44 -9.74
CA GLU A 170 20.26 -2.53 -10.69
C GLU A 170 19.78 -3.89 -10.16
N SER A 171 20.17 -4.23 -8.94
CA SER A 171 19.96 -5.57 -8.36
C SER A 171 19.23 -5.56 -7.03
N GLY A 172 18.96 -4.39 -6.46
CA GLY A 172 18.39 -4.23 -5.12
C GLY A 172 17.10 -5.02 -4.89
N ALA A 173 16.10 -4.80 -5.74
CA ALA A 173 14.82 -5.51 -5.64
C ALA A 173 14.97 -7.03 -5.85
N ALA A 174 15.93 -7.48 -6.67
CA ALA A 174 16.21 -8.90 -6.85
C ALA A 174 16.90 -9.50 -5.60
N ASN A 175 17.78 -8.75 -4.95
CA ASN A 175 18.46 -9.17 -3.73
C ASN A 175 17.50 -9.25 -2.55
N GLN A 176 16.56 -8.30 -2.41
CA GLN A 176 15.51 -8.38 -1.39
C GLN A 176 14.70 -9.67 -1.52
N ARG A 177 14.24 -10.00 -2.74
CA ARG A 177 13.49 -11.24 -3.00
C ARG A 177 14.33 -12.48 -2.71
N ARG A 178 15.57 -12.55 -3.21
CA ARG A 178 16.47 -13.68 -2.92
C ARG A 178 16.69 -13.89 -1.43
N TRP A 179 16.87 -12.81 -0.68
CA TRP A 179 17.05 -12.89 0.77
C TRP A 179 15.77 -13.37 1.48
N LEU A 180 14.60 -12.87 1.09
CA LEU A 180 13.31 -13.31 1.62
C LEU A 180 12.99 -14.77 1.27
N ASP A 181 13.31 -15.21 0.05
CA ASP A 181 13.17 -16.60 -0.41
C ASP A 181 14.07 -17.56 0.38
N ALA A 182 15.21 -17.06 0.87
CA ALA A 182 16.12 -17.80 1.74
C ALA A 182 15.75 -17.72 3.23
N LEU A 183 14.79 -16.87 3.62
CA LEU A 183 14.41 -16.71 5.01
C LEU A 183 13.52 -17.86 5.48
N ARG A 184 13.68 -18.31 6.72
CA ARG A 184 12.90 -19.38 7.34
C ARG A 184 12.41 -19.00 8.72
N GLY A 185 11.32 -19.63 9.16
CA GLY A 185 10.88 -19.60 10.55
C GLY A 185 11.92 -20.24 11.49
N PRO A 186 11.73 -20.15 12.81
CA PRO A 186 12.69 -20.63 13.80
C PRO A 186 12.94 -22.14 13.74
N ARG A 187 12.03 -22.93 13.13
CA ARG A 187 12.18 -24.38 12.93
C ARG A 187 12.35 -24.75 11.46
N GLY A 188 12.77 -23.81 10.61
CA GLY A 188 13.00 -24.04 9.19
C GLY A 188 11.73 -23.93 8.34
N GLU A 189 10.64 -23.36 8.86
CA GLU A 189 9.39 -23.21 8.12
C GLU A 189 9.57 -22.28 6.91
N PRO A 190 8.94 -22.58 5.76
CA PRO A 190 8.95 -21.65 4.62
C PRO A 190 8.19 -20.38 5.01
N VAL A 191 8.82 -19.23 4.78
CA VAL A 191 8.15 -17.95 4.95
C VAL A 191 7.27 -17.64 3.75
N ARG A 192 6.20 -16.88 3.98
CA ARG A 192 5.45 -16.17 2.95
C ARG A 192 5.63 -14.68 3.19
N TYR A 193 5.78 -13.93 2.12
CA TYR A 193 5.94 -12.49 2.22
C TYR A 193 5.14 -11.75 1.16
N ARG A 194 4.76 -10.53 1.50
CA ARG A 194 4.11 -9.57 0.59
C ARG A 194 4.76 -8.22 0.76
N ARG A 195 5.17 -7.60 -0.34
CA ARG A 195 5.69 -6.22 -0.32
C ARG A 195 4.55 -5.27 0.00
N LEU A 196 4.71 -4.48 1.04
CA LEU A 196 3.73 -3.48 1.46
C LEU A 196 3.89 -2.17 0.72
N GLY A 197 5.08 -1.87 0.24
CA GLY A 197 5.39 -0.62 -0.42
C GLY A 197 6.76 -0.12 -0.05
N SER A 198 7.16 0.97 -0.69
CA SER A 198 8.29 1.75 -0.22
C SER A 198 7.84 2.63 0.96
N CYS A 199 8.76 2.95 1.85
CA CYS A 199 8.51 3.84 2.97
C CYS A 199 9.79 4.52 3.41
N CYS A 200 9.61 5.48 4.30
CA CYS A 200 10.67 5.86 5.23
C CYS A 200 11.90 6.39 4.49
N HIS A 201 11.80 7.63 4.01
CA HIS A 201 12.97 8.34 3.54
C HIS A 201 13.99 8.43 4.68
N TYR A 202 15.24 8.13 4.35
CA TYR A 202 16.36 8.31 5.27
C TYR A 202 17.53 8.96 4.53
N GLU A 203 18.39 9.62 5.30
CA GLU A 203 19.64 10.17 4.80
C GLU A 203 20.79 9.41 5.45
N ALA A 204 21.73 8.94 4.63
CA ALA A 204 22.95 8.29 5.09
C ALA A 204 24.13 8.76 4.25
N ASN A 205 25.18 9.29 4.89
CA ASN A 205 26.42 9.71 4.25
C ASN A 205 26.21 10.66 3.04
N GLY A 206 25.28 11.62 3.15
CA GLY A 206 24.97 12.58 2.09
C GLY A 206 24.17 12.00 0.91
N SER A 207 23.67 10.76 1.03
CA SER A 207 22.76 10.13 0.06
C SER A 207 21.38 9.95 0.69
N GLN A 208 20.33 10.24 -0.09
CA GLN A 208 18.95 9.93 0.29
C GLN A 208 18.58 8.53 -0.18
N GLY A 209 17.92 7.76 0.67
CA GLY A 209 17.42 6.43 0.38
C GLY A 209 15.95 6.27 0.81
N VAL A 210 15.33 5.21 0.33
CA VAL A 210 13.98 4.80 0.70
C VAL A 210 14.01 3.32 1.06
N LEU A 211 13.38 2.96 2.17
CA LEU A 211 13.27 1.57 2.59
C LEU A 211 12.08 0.89 1.90
N ASP A 212 12.14 -0.44 1.81
CA ASP A 212 10.98 -1.25 1.45
C ASP A 212 10.48 -2.02 2.67
N ALA A 213 9.16 -2.03 2.84
CA ALA A 213 8.50 -2.79 3.88
C ALA A 213 7.89 -4.07 3.32
N TYR A 214 8.13 -5.19 3.99
CA TYR A 214 7.59 -6.50 3.64
C TYR A 214 6.83 -7.07 4.84
N GLN A 215 5.56 -7.43 4.65
CA GLN A 215 4.85 -8.26 5.60
C GLN A 215 5.31 -9.70 5.43
N VAL A 216 5.76 -10.33 6.50
CA VAL A 216 6.31 -11.69 6.52
C VAL A 216 5.53 -12.55 7.51
N THR A 217 5.25 -13.79 7.15
CA THR A 217 4.58 -14.77 7.99
C THR A 217 5.11 -16.18 7.76
N TYR A 218 4.89 -17.08 8.71
CA TYR A 218 5.19 -18.51 8.61
C TYR A 218 4.21 -19.34 9.46
N PRO A 219 4.05 -20.65 9.19
CA PRO A 219 3.22 -21.54 10.02
C PRO A 219 3.58 -21.48 11.51
N GLY A 220 2.62 -21.12 12.36
CA GLY A 220 2.81 -21.00 13.81
C GLY A 220 3.16 -19.60 14.31
N LEU A 221 3.32 -18.63 13.41
CA LEU A 221 3.45 -17.22 13.80
C LEU A 221 2.06 -16.64 14.13
N GLU A 222 1.88 -16.13 15.34
CA GLU A 222 0.58 -15.60 15.81
C GLU A 222 0.05 -14.44 14.95
N LYS A 223 0.95 -13.53 14.55
CA LYS A 223 0.62 -12.36 13.72
C LYS A 223 1.75 -12.09 12.72
N PRO A 224 1.42 -11.74 11.46
CA PRO A 224 2.43 -11.32 10.50
C PRO A 224 3.26 -10.14 11.03
N VAL A 225 4.55 -10.15 10.71
CA VAL A 225 5.51 -9.12 11.11
C VAL A 225 5.89 -8.26 9.91
N VAL A 226 6.47 -7.10 10.12
CA VAL A 226 7.04 -6.31 9.01
C VAL A 226 8.54 -6.23 9.15
N LEU A 227 9.21 -6.51 8.04
CA LEU A 227 10.63 -6.32 7.88
C LEU A 227 10.90 -5.12 6.98
N TYR A 228 11.85 -4.28 7.38
CA TYR A 228 12.32 -3.13 6.62
C TYR A 228 13.64 -3.47 5.95
N MET A 229 13.73 -3.22 4.65
CA MET A 229 14.86 -3.61 3.82
C MET A 229 15.42 -2.42 3.08
N ASP A 230 16.74 -2.27 3.14
CA ASP A 230 17.51 -1.29 2.41
C ASP A 230 18.20 -1.98 1.22
N MET A 231 17.90 -1.52 0.01
CA MET A 231 18.51 -2.03 -1.21
C MET A 231 19.71 -1.22 -1.71
N TYR A 232 19.99 -0.06 -1.10
CA TYR A 232 21.03 0.86 -1.50
C TYR A 232 22.32 0.67 -0.70
N ALA A 233 22.22 0.44 0.62
CA ALA A 233 23.38 0.22 1.46
C ALA A 233 24.09 -1.09 1.07
N LYS A 234 25.40 -0.99 0.78
CA LYS A 234 26.23 -2.15 0.44
C LYS A 234 26.63 -2.89 1.71
N SER A 235 26.34 -4.20 1.75
CA SER A 235 26.95 -5.12 2.71
C SER A 235 27.94 -6.02 1.98
N ALA A 236 29.10 -6.28 2.59
CA ALA A 236 30.11 -7.20 2.06
C ALA A 236 29.72 -8.68 2.24
N VAL A 237 28.74 -8.96 3.09
CA VAL A 237 28.23 -10.30 3.39
C VAL A 237 26.70 -10.32 3.31
N PRO A 238 26.07 -11.47 2.99
CA PRO A 238 24.63 -11.60 3.10
C PRO A 238 24.16 -11.20 4.50
N PRO A 239 23.12 -10.35 4.63
CA PRO A 239 22.63 -9.96 5.94
C PRO A 239 22.08 -11.16 6.71
N ALA A 240 22.34 -11.19 8.01
CA ALA A 240 21.85 -12.26 8.88
C ALA A 240 20.30 -12.23 8.97
N PRO A 241 19.65 -13.36 9.28
CA PRO A 241 18.23 -13.35 9.66
C PRO A 241 18.01 -12.50 10.93
N PRO A 242 16.94 -11.70 11.00
CA PRO A 242 16.56 -11.01 12.22
C PRO A 242 16.04 -12.02 13.27
N GLU A 243 15.94 -11.57 14.52
CA GLU A 243 15.45 -12.40 15.63
C GLU A 243 14.10 -13.05 15.29
N GLY A 244 13.93 -14.34 15.62
CA GLY A 244 12.73 -15.11 15.30
C GLY A 244 12.71 -15.71 13.88
N PHE A 245 13.80 -15.57 13.13
CA PHE A 245 14.01 -16.19 11.83
C PHE A 245 15.35 -16.92 11.75
N THR A 246 15.47 -17.79 10.76
CA THR A 246 16.71 -18.49 10.41
C THR A 246 16.97 -18.39 8.91
N ALA A 247 18.18 -18.71 8.48
CA ALA A 247 18.49 -18.86 7.07
C ALA A 247 18.08 -20.26 6.62
N ALA A 248 17.69 -20.40 5.36
CA ALA A 248 17.50 -21.69 4.74
C ALA A 248 18.75 -22.55 4.97
N PRO A 249 18.60 -23.84 5.29
CA PRO A 249 19.73 -24.76 5.28
C PRO A 249 20.41 -24.66 3.92
N PRO A 250 21.76 -24.72 3.85
CA PRO A 250 22.44 -24.84 2.56
C PRO A 250 21.81 -25.99 1.79
N ALA A 251 21.54 -25.79 0.49
CA ALA A 251 20.98 -26.83 -0.35
C ALA A 251 21.85 -28.09 -0.19
N ALA A 252 21.22 -29.23 0.13
CA ALA A 252 21.94 -30.50 0.15
C ALA A 252 22.63 -30.68 -1.21
N PRO A 253 23.90 -31.09 -1.25
CA PRO A 253 24.59 -31.30 -2.51
C PRO A 253 23.77 -32.28 -3.36
N SER A 254 23.53 -31.93 -4.62
CA SER A 254 22.90 -32.84 -5.58
C SER A 254 23.74 -34.09 -5.69
N THR A 255 23.18 -35.22 -5.29
CA THR A 255 23.75 -36.53 -5.61
C THR A 255 23.40 -36.83 -7.07
N ASP A 256 24.21 -36.31 -7.98
CA ASP A 256 24.33 -36.84 -9.34
C ASP A 256 25.31 -38.04 -9.35
#